data_AF-A0A814Z0H5-F1
#
_entry.id   AF-A0A814Z0H5-F1
#
_cell.length_a   1.000
_cell.length_b   1.000
_cell.length_c   1.000
_cell.angle_alpha   90.00
_cell.angle_beta   90.00
_cell.angle_gamma   90.00
#
_symmetry.space_group_name_H-M   'P 1'
#
loop_
_entity.id
_entity.type
_entity.pdbx_description
1 polymer ?
#
loop_
_entity_poly.entity_id
_entity_poly.type
_entity_poly.pdbx_seq_one_letter_code
_entity_poly.pdbx_strand_id
1 'polypeptide(L)'
;MFSLFVVLSRRQTKLCYFTIRRTITSSSRSNIELEMKNLNDKKQFTKALDLFDKHQQNSEILTDKVIVQALKACTQLTSLERGQSIHEKLSNQSTKNMFIQTSLIHFYMQCGHVNNAQHVFDSCVNKNVVHYGAMMKGFIQNNMPEKAIEMFKDVNNPDRVLRGLLFNSCAQVRTAEALDVGKHVWLSMPEIERKNEHVTVSAFDMFIKCGDISNAERLFDRMKRIVVTYGQMMKCYNDHDMPMKTLNLYEKMKVEDVQVNPIIFVRLLDACTKLGLESCCRSIVKQIPASMFLELQLQTTLVHMWGKVSCVNEAKHVFDKIDKPDSVAYTAMINAYGLNGMGYEAIRLYHRMPVEMRDEKAHVCVLNACSHSGLVDECRSIFATIPNKNQFIYTTMVDCLSRSLFFDEAKQLIHEFERHQPPYLPMYKAILSGARNRNDVSLAREITQRIKQLGHAVDDDLISVSVLFGNTLASSGELEEASQLRLEMSQSGIKKEVGVSWTEVNGEIMEFRVKDRRHSRTDEIYDELDRIEKELIEHGHKFDASWITREMRTNETVASILNSHSERLALAYHFIQRPVPSRIQIVNNLRICGDCHGAIKLISRIRECEIIIRDANRIHHFSDGKCSCNDHF
;
A
#
# COMPACT_ATOMS: atom_id res chain seq x y z
N MET A 1 13.10 -95.70 3.24
CA MET A 1 11.96 -94.85 2.82
C MET A 1 11.55 -93.79 3.84
N PHE A 2 11.75 -93.98 5.15
CA PHE A 2 11.35 -93.00 6.18
C PHE A 2 12.24 -91.73 6.29
N SER A 3 13.49 -91.78 5.80
CA SER A 3 14.41 -90.62 5.84
C SER A 3 14.15 -89.58 4.74
N LEU A 4 13.54 -89.96 3.61
CA LEU A 4 13.23 -89.04 2.50
C LEU A 4 11.96 -88.21 2.76
N PHE A 5 10.99 -88.77 3.51
CA PHE A 5 9.70 -88.12 3.80
C PHE A 5 9.84 -86.96 4.81
N VAL A 6 10.78 -87.07 5.76
CA VAL A 6 11.02 -86.03 6.77
C VAL A 6 11.72 -84.80 6.17
N VAL A 7 12.53 -84.97 5.12
CA VAL A 7 13.22 -83.86 4.43
C VAL A 7 12.27 -83.08 3.51
N LEU A 8 11.32 -83.75 2.85
CA LEU A 8 10.30 -83.12 2.00
C LEU A 8 9.26 -82.33 2.82
N SER A 9 8.82 -82.87 3.96
CA SER A 9 7.92 -82.18 4.90
C SER A 9 8.53 -80.89 5.46
N ARG A 10 9.81 -80.90 5.88
CA ARG A 10 10.48 -79.69 6.41
C ARG A 10 10.70 -78.60 5.35
N ARG A 11 10.88 -78.95 4.07
CA ARG A 11 10.98 -77.97 2.96
C ARG A 11 9.62 -77.34 2.61
N GLN A 12 8.54 -78.12 2.55
CA GLN A 12 7.19 -77.59 2.30
C GLN A 12 6.66 -76.73 3.45
N THR A 13 6.96 -77.09 4.70
CA THR A 13 6.56 -76.30 5.88
C THR A 13 7.32 -74.97 5.94
N LYS A 14 8.61 -74.94 5.57
CA LYS A 14 9.39 -73.68 5.43
C LYS A 14 8.88 -72.81 4.29
N LEU A 15 8.49 -73.38 3.16
CA LEU A 15 7.92 -72.63 2.03
C LEU A 15 6.54 -72.04 2.38
N CYS A 16 5.65 -72.81 3.00
CA CYS A 16 4.35 -72.31 3.47
C CYS A 16 4.48 -71.25 4.55
N TYR A 17 5.39 -71.42 5.53
CA TYR A 17 5.67 -70.41 6.55
C TYR A 17 6.21 -69.12 5.95
N PHE A 18 7.10 -69.19 4.96
CA PHE A 18 7.61 -68.02 4.25
C PHE A 18 6.52 -67.30 3.45
N THR A 19 5.64 -68.05 2.77
CA THR A 19 4.54 -67.49 1.99
C THR A 19 3.50 -66.84 2.91
N ILE A 20 3.07 -67.51 3.97
CA ILE A 20 2.11 -66.98 4.96
C ILE A 20 2.66 -65.74 5.67
N ARG A 21 3.94 -65.77 6.10
CA ARG A 21 4.59 -64.61 6.72
C ARG A 21 4.75 -63.45 5.72
N ARG A 22 4.99 -63.71 4.43
CA ARG A 22 4.97 -62.68 3.37
C ARG A 22 3.58 -62.08 3.16
N THR A 23 2.53 -62.89 3.17
CA THR A 23 1.14 -62.42 2.96
C THR A 23 0.61 -61.64 4.16
N ILE A 24 0.93 -62.05 5.39
CA ILE A 24 0.58 -61.32 6.62
C ILE A 24 1.36 -60.00 6.72
N THR A 25 2.66 -60.01 6.39
CA THR A 25 3.46 -58.77 6.38
C THR A 25 3.05 -57.82 5.25
N SER A 26 2.59 -58.31 4.09
CA SER A 26 2.04 -57.45 3.04
C SER A 26 0.68 -56.84 3.40
N SER A 27 -0.20 -57.58 4.11
CA SER A 27 -1.49 -57.05 4.55
C SER A 27 -1.34 -56.00 5.66
N SER A 28 -0.40 -56.21 6.60
CA SER A 28 -0.08 -55.24 7.65
C SER A 28 0.50 -53.94 7.10
N ARG A 29 1.41 -54.02 6.09
CA ARG A 29 2.00 -52.85 5.43
C ARG A 29 0.99 -52.03 4.63
N SER A 30 0.05 -52.67 3.96
CA SER A 30 -1.03 -51.98 3.25
C SER A 30 -1.98 -51.24 4.19
N ASN A 31 -2.12 -51.69 5.43
CA ASN A 31 -3.07 -51.13 6.39
C ASN A 31 -2.53 -49.82 7.01
N ILE A 32 -1.28 -49.80 7.46
CA ILE A 32 -0.64 -48.60 8.04
C ILE A 32 -0.52 -47.45 7.03
N GLU A 33 -0.20 -47.74 5.76
CA GLU A 33 -0.11 -46.71 4.70
C GLU A 33 -1.44 -45.95 4.54
N LEU A 34 -2.55 -46.68 4.49
CA LEU A 34 -3.88 -46.11 4.34
C LEU A 34 -4.31 -45.36 5.60
N GLU A 35 -4.03 -45.92 6.78
CA GLU A 35 -4.39 -45.33 8.06
C GLU A 35 -3.64 -44.01 8.31
N MET A 36 -2.32 -43.97 8.06
CA MET A 36 -1.54 -42.73 8.16
C MET A 36 -2.00 -41.67 7.18
N LYS A 37 -2.32 -42.06 5.94
CA LYS A 37 -2.88 -41.14 4.96
C LYS A 37 -4.22 -40.57 5.45
N ASN A 38 -5.12 -41.41 5.95
CA ASN A 38 -6.42 -40.99 6.48
C ASN A 38 -6.28 -40.04 7.69
N LEU A 39 -5.33 -40.30 8.59
CA LEU A 39 -5.05 -39.42 9.73
C LEU A 39 -4.55 -38.04 9.28
N ASN A 40 -3.63 -38.01 8.30
CA ASN A 40 -3.13 -36.77 7.72
C ASN A 40 -4.22 -35.99 6.97
N ASP A 41 -5.07 -36.68 6.21
CA ASP A 41 -6.17 -36.04 5.48
C ASP A 41 -7.24 -35.46 6.44
N LYS A 42 -7.40 -36.08 7.63
CA LYS A 42 -8.22 -35.56 8.74
C LYS A 42 -7.48 -34.52 9.62
N LYS A 43 -6.28 -34.08 9.23
CA LYS A 43 -5.41 -33.14 9.99
C LYS A 43 -5.04 -33.61 11.41
N GLN A 44 -5.07 -34.92 11.66
CA GLN A 44 -4.68 -35.53 12.95
C GLN A 44 -3.19 -35.90 12.94
N PHE A 45 -2.33 -34.90 12.76
CA PHE A 45 -0.89 -35.10 12.52
C PHE A 45 -0.14 -35.73 13.69
N THR A 46 -0.50 -35.39 14.93
CA THR A 46 0.12 -35.97 16.13
C THR A 46 -0.13 -37.48 16.21
N LYS A 47 -1.38 -37.90 16.02
CA LYS A 47 -1.77 -39.32 15.98
C LYS A 47 -1.09 -40.07 14.84
N ALA A 48 -0.92 -39.42 13.69
CA ALA A 48 -0.19 -40.01 12.57
C ALA A 48 1.28 -40.29 12.91
N LEU A 49 1.93 -39.38 13.64
CA LEU A 49 3.30 -39.58 14.12
C LEU A 49 3.38 -40.62 15.24
N ASP A 50 2.43 -40.63 16.18
CA ASP A 50 2.43 -41.64 17.25
C ASP A 50 2.23 -43.06 16.69
N LEU A 51 1.41 -43.21 15.64
CA LEU A 51 1.27 -44.47 14.90
C LEU A 51 2.58 -44.86 14.21
N PHE A 52 3.27 -43.90 13.59
CA PHE A 52 4.59 -44.12 12.99
C PHE A 52 5.62 -44.59 14.03
N ASP A 53 5.70 -43.91 15.18
CA ASP A 53 6.64 -44.22 16.25
C ASP A 53 6.39 -45.62 16.82
N LYS A 54 5.12 -46.02 17.00
CA LYS A 54 4.74 -47.35 17.47
C LYS A 54 5.23 -48.47 16.53
N HIS A 55 5.03 -48.30 15.22
CA HIS A 55 5.48 -49.30 14.24
C HIS A 55 7.01 -49.30 14.08
N GLN A 56 7.66 -48.14 14.25
CA GLN A 56 9.12 -48.05 14.28
C GLN A 56 9.73 -48.78 15.50
N GLN A 57 9.12 -48.63 16.69
CA GLN A 57 9.54 -49.33 17.91
C GLN A 57 9.39 -50.85 17.79
N ASN A 58 8.37 -51.32 17.08
CA ASN A 58 8.16 -52.75 16.78
C ASN A 58 9.16 -53.33 15.76
N SER A 59 10.17 -52.55 15.31
CA SER A 59 11.18 -52.96 14.32
C SER A 59 10.58 -53.43 12.99
N GLU A 60 9.42 -52.90 12.62
CA GLU A 60 8.79 -53.21 11.34
C GLU A 60 9.50 -52.46 10.20
N ILE A 61 9.69 -53.12 9.05
CA ILE A 61 10.23 -52.46 7.86
C ILE A 61 9.15 -51.52 7.31
N LEU A 62 9.34 -50.22 7.55
CA LEU A 62 8.49 -49.14 7.06
C LEU A 62 8.74 -48.90 5.56
N THR A 63 7.67 -48.66 4.81
CA THR A 63 7.77 -48.35 3.38
C THR A 63 8.08 -46.88 3.17
N ASP A 64 8.66 -46.54 2.01
CA ASP A 64 8.94 -45.14 1.66
C ASP A 64 7.66 -44.26 1.69
N LYS A 65 6.48 -44.84 1.42
CA LYS A 65 5.19 -44.13 1.50
C LYS A 65 4.82 -43.77 2.94
N VAL A 66 5.04 -44.68 3.89
CA VAL A 66 4.83 -44.43 5.33
C VAL A 66 5.74 -43.29 5.81
N ILE A 67 7.02 -43.32 5.39
CA ILE A 67 8.00 -42.28 5.69
C ILE A 67 7.57 -40.93 5.14
N VAL A 68 7.09 -40.86 3.89
CA VAL A 68 6.56 -39.62 3.29
C VAL A 68 5.35 -39.09 4.07
N GLN A 69 4.44 -39.95 4.53
CA GLN A 69 3.31 -39.52 5.36
C GLN A 69 3.75 -39.02 6.74
N ALA A 70 4.75 -39.64 7.35
CA ALA A 70 5.33 -39.16 8.61
C ALA A 70 5.99 -37.79 8.44
N LEU A 71 6.80 -37.61 7.38
CA LEU A 71 7.42 -36.32 7.06
C LEU A 71 6.36 -35.24 6.80
N LYS A 72 5.27 -35.56 6.07
CA LYS A 72 4.14 -34.64 5.87
C LYS A 72 3.52 -34.20 7.20
N ALA A 73 3.34 -35.12 8.16
CA ALA A 73 2.85 -34.78 9.49
C ALA A 73 3.84 -33.88 10.26
N CYS A 74 5.14 -34.18 10.19
CA CYS A 74 6.18 -33.33 10.77
C CYS A 74 6.19 -31.92 10.16
N THR A 75 6.03 -31.79 8.84
CA THR A 75 5.92 -30.50 8.13
C THR A 75 4.75 -29.67 8.68
N GLN A 76 3.57 -30.27 8.83
CA GLN A 76 2.37 -29.56 9.30
C GLN A 76 2.45 -29.15 10.77
N LEU A 77 3.17 -29.92 11.59
CA LEU A 77 3.42 -29.61 13.00
C LEU A 77 4.67 -28.75 13.22
N THR A 78 5.44 -28.44 12.17
CA THR A 78 6.77 -27.81 12.28
C THR A 78 7.68 -28.51 13.30
N SER A 79 7.56 -29.84 13.39
CA SER A 79 8.23 -30.66 14.41
C SER A 79 9.64 -31.05 13.95
N LEU A 80 10.60 -30.14 14.15
CA LEU A 80 11.98 -30.30 13.68
C LEU A 80 12.65 -31.59 14.19
N GLU A 81 12.62 -31.83 15.50
CA GLU A 81 13.34 -32.95 16.14
C GLU A 81 12.89 -34.30 15.58
N ARG A 82 11.56 -34.52 15.51
CA ARG A 82 11.00 -35.77 14.97
C ARG A 82 11.38 -35.96 13.50
N GLY A 83 11.31 -34.92 12.67
CA GLY A 83 11.68 -35.04 11.26
C GLY A 83 13.17 -35.26 11.02
N GLN A 84 14.05 -34.67 11.84
CA GLN A 84 15.49 -34.95 11.84
C GLN A 84 15.77 -36.41 12.24
N SER A 85 15.12 -36.91 13.30
CA SER A 85 15.26 -38.31 13.71
C SER A 85 14.81 -39.28 12.63
N ILE A 86 13.74 -38.97 11.89
CA ILE A 86 13.30 -39.77 10.74
C ILE A 86 14.37 -39.75 9.64
N HIS A 87 14.92 -38.59 9.32
CA HIS A 87 15.93 -38.43 8.27
C HIS A 87 17.23 -39.18 8.58
N GLU A 88 17.75 -39.08 9.81
CA GLU A 88 18.97 -39.78 10.25
C GLU A 88 18.84 -41.31 10.16
N LYS A 89 17.63 -41.84 10.37
CA LYS A 89 17.34 -43.28 10.34
C LYS A 89 17.04 -43.81 8.94
N LEU A 90 17.08 -42.98 7.90
CA LEU A 90 16.82 -43.43 6.53
C LEU A 90 17.95 -44.32 6.01
N SER A 91 17.56 -45.40 5.33
CA SER A 91 18.53 -46.24 4.63
C SER A 91 19.11 -45.52 3.40
N ASN A 92 20.34 -45.90 3.00
CA ASN A 92 20.98 -45.38 1.77
C ASN A 92 20.17 -45.59 0.48
N GLN A 93 19.20 -46.51 0.48
CA GLN A 93 18.28 -46.70 -0.65
C GLN A 93 17.08 -45.75 -0.55
N SER A 94 16.49 -45.59 0.63
CA SER A 94 15.38 -44.66 0.88
C SER A 94 15.78 -43.19 0.68
N THR A 95 17.04 -42.82 0.97
CA THR A 95 17.56 -41.47 0.71
C THR A 95 17.71 -41.14 -0.78
N LYS A 96 17.65 -42.15 -1.68
CA LYS A 96 17.62 -41.98 -3.14
C LYS A 96 16.20 -41.90 -3.71
N ASN A 97 15.16 -42.09 -2.89
CA ASN A 97 13.78 -42.00 -3.34
C ASN A 97 13.37 -40.54 -3.52
N MET A 98 12.97 -40.18 -4.75
CA MET A 98 12.52 -38.83 -5.13
C MET A 98 11.43 -38.26 -4.21
N PHE A 99 10.46 -39.08 -3.80
CA PHE A 99 9.35 -38.61 -2.96
C PHE A 99 9.80 -38.31 -1.53
N ILE A 100 10.74 -39.09 -1.00
CA ILE A 100 11.35 -38.82 0.31
C ILE A 100 12.21 -37.57 0.23
N GLN A 101 13.09 -37.45 -0.78
CA GLN A 101 13.93 -36.27 -1.00
C GLN A 101 13.10 -34.98 -1.08
N THR A 102 12.04 -34.98 -1.90
CA THR A 102 11.13 -33.83 -2.04
C THR A 102 10.41 -33.53 -0.72
N SER A 103 9.98 -34.55 0.03
CA SER A 103 9.30 -34.38 1.32
C SER A 103 10.24 -33.83 2.40
N LEU A 104 11.50 -34.26 2.42
CA LEU A 104 12.54 -33.74 3.31
C LEU A 104 12.87 -32.28 3.01
N ILE A 105 13.00 -31.91 1.72
CA ILE A 105 13.17 -30.51 1.31
C ILE A 105 12.02 -29.66 1.85
N HIS A 106 10.77 -30.06 1.57
CA HIS A 106 9.60 -29.31 2.04
C HIS A 106 9.53 -29.23 3.56
N PHE A 107 9.83 -30.32 4.28
CA PHE A 107 9.90 -30.34 5.74
C PHE A 107 10.92 -29.33 6.29
N TYR A 108 12.16 -29.36 5.80
CA TYR A 108 13.20 -28.46 6.29
C TYR A 108 12.91 -27.00 5.96
N MET A 109 12.42 -26.71 4.74
CA MET A 109 12.02 -25.35 4.37
C MET A 109 10.86 -24.84 5.23
N GLN A 110 9.87 -25.67 5.53
CA GLN A 110 8.74 -25.29 6.39
C GLN A 110 9.17 -25.03 7.84
N CYS A 111 10.22 -25.71 8.32
CA CYS A 111 10.79 -25.48 9.65
C CYS A 111 11.80 -24.31 9.67
N GLY A 112 12.04 -23.62 8.55
CA GLY A 112 13.04 -22.55 8.45
C GLY A 112 14.50 -23.01 8.35
N HIS A 113 14.76 -24.32 8.24
CA HIS A 113 16.12 -24.89 8.15
C HIS A 113 16.58 -24.99 6.69
N VAL A 114 16.77 -23.83 6.07
CA VAL A 114 17.09 -23.68 4.65
C VAL A 114 18.38 -24.42 4.25
N ASN A 115 19.42 -24.36 5.10
CA ASN A 115 20.70 -25.04 4.82
C ASN A 115 20.55 -26.56 4.77
N ASN A 116 19.72 -27.14 5.64
CA ASN A 116 19.46 -28.58 5.65
C ASN A 116 18.66 -28.99 4.41
N ALA A 117 17.69 -28.18 3.99
CA ALA A 117 16.97 -28.40 2.74
C ALA A 117 17.91 -28.34 1.52
N GLN A 118 18.83 -27.36 1.49
CA GLN A 118 19.85 -27.24 0.44
C GLN A 118 20.76 -28.47 0.41
N HIS A 119 21.23 -28.95 1.57
CA HIS A 119 22.04 -30.16 1.65
C HIS A 119 21.31 -31.41 1.10
N VAL A 120 20.03 -31.58 1.43
CA VAL A 120 19.21 -32.65 0.85
C VAL A 120 19.11 -32.49 -0.67
N PHE A 121 18.84 -31.28 -1.14
CA PHE A 121 18.75 -30.99 -2.58
C PHE A 121 20.06 -31.27 -3.31
N ASP A 122 21.19 -30.86 -2.77
CA ASP A 122 22.52 -31.05 -3.36
C ASP A 122 22.84 -32.54 -3.50
N SER A 123 22.44 -33.36 -2.50
CA SER A 123 22.59 -34.81 -2.50
C SER A 123 21.74 -35.55 -3.55
N CYS A 124 20.73 -34.89 -4.14
CA CYS A 124 19.90 -35.49 -5.19
C CYS A 124 20.70 -35.67 -6.48
N VAL A 125 20.84 -36.93 -6.91
CA VAL A 125 21.58 -37.30 -8.14
C VAL A 125 20.84 -36.84 -9.41
N ASN A 126 19.52 -37.06 -9.48
CA ASN A 126 18.68 -36.70 -10.63
C ASN A 126 17.68 -35.61 -10.24
N LYS A 127 18.15 -34.36 -10.17
CA LYS A 127 17.31 -33.19 -9.90
C LYS A 127 16.31 -33.00 -11.05
N ASN A 128 15.04 -32.77 -10.72
CA ASN A 128 13.97 -32.56 -11.70
C ASN A 128 13.04 -31.43 -11.23
N VAL A 129 12.05 -31.07 -12.06
CA VAL A 129 11.15 -29.95 -11.80
C VAL A 129 10.44 -29.99 -10.44
N VAL A 130 10.22 -31.18 -9.87
CA VAL A 130 9.60 -31.36 -8.55
C VAL A 130 10.55 -30.91 -7.43
N HIS A 131 11.83 -31.27 -7.50
CA HIS A 131 12.83 -30.86 -6.51
C HIS A 131 13.08 -29.34 -6.57
N TYR A 132 13.26 -28.79 -7.77
CA TYR A 132 13.41 -27.34 -7.96
C TYR A 132 12.17 -26.60 -7.46
N GLY A 133 10.97 -27.12 -7.73
CA GLY A 133 9.72 -26.50 -7.28
C GLY A 133 9.58 -26.50 -5.76
N ALA A 134 10.00 -27.56 -5.08
CA ALA A 134 10.02 -27.62 -3.62
C ALA A 134 10.98 -26.59 -3.01
N MET A 135 12.19 -26.46 -3.58
CA MET A 135 13.17 -25.47 -3.14
C MET A 135 12.70 -24.03 -3.40
N MET A 136 12.28 -23.72 -4.64
CA MET A 136 11.79 -22.38 -5.00
C MET A 136 10.60 -21.97 -4.12
N LYS A 137 9.61 -22.85 -3.95
CA LYS A 137 8.47 -22.57 -3.06
C LYS A 137 8.93 -22.33 -1.62
N GLY A 138 9.85 -23.14 -1.12
CA GLY A 138 10.42 -22.95 0.20
C GLY A 138 11.12 -21.60 0.35
N PHE A 139 11.92 -21.18 -0.63
CA PHE A 139 12.62 -19.88 -0.59
C PHE A 139 11.63 -18.72 -0.54
N ILE A 140 10.57 -18.78 -1.36
CA ILE A 140 9.48 -17.81 -1.35
C ILE A 140 8.81 -17.73 0.03
N GLN A 141 8.52 -18.88 0.66
CA GLN A 141 7.89 -18.93 1.99
C GLN A 141 8.80 -18.43 3.12
N ASN A 142 10.12 -18.48 2.93
CA ASN A 142 11.12 -18.01 3.89
C ASN A 142 11.64 -16.60 3.55
N ASN A 143 10.88 -15.80 2.78
CA ASN A 143 11.22 -14.43 2.40
C ASN A 143 12.60 -14.29 1.71
N MET A 144 12.97 -15.26 0.87
CA MET A 144 14.18 -15.21 0.03
C MET A 144 13.85 -15.42 -1.47
N PRO A 145 12.94 -14.64 -2.07
CA PRO A 145 12.51 -14.84 -3.45
C PRO A 145 13.64 -14.68 -4.49
N GLU A 146 14.71 -13.95 -4.19
CA GLU A 146 15.88 -13.79 -5.06
C GLU A 146 16.58 -15.12 -5.33
N LYS A 147 16.73 -15.96 -4.29
CA LYS A 147 17.31 -17.31 -4.41
C LYS A 147 16.45 -18.22 -5.27
N ALA A 148 15.12 -18.05 -5.22
CA ALA A 148 14.22 -18.79 -6.10
C ALA A 148 14.38 -18.38 -7.57
N ILE A 149 14.59 -17.10 -7.86
CA ILE A 149 14.88 -16.58 -9.20
C ILE A 149 16.22 -17.12 -9.71
N GLU A 150 17.27 -17.10 -8.87
CA GLU A 150 18.58 -17.65 -9.21
C GLU A 150 18.48 -19.14 -9.55
N MET A 151 17.84 -19.91 -8.67
CA MET A 151 17.65 -21.35 -8.87
C MET A 151 16.85 -21.70 -10.13
N PHE A 152 15.91 -20.85 -10.54
CA PHE A 152 15.17 -21.06 -11.79
C PHE A 152 16.08 -21.03 -13.02
N LYS A 153 17.17 -20.26 -12.99
CA LYS A 153 18.13 -20.15 -14.12
C LYS A 153 18.86 -21.45 -14.39
N ASP A 154 19.00 -22.32 -13.38
CA ASP A 154 19.66 -23.62 -13.50
C ASP A 154 18.75 -24.70 -14.10
N VAL A 155 17.46 -24.41 -14.30
CA VAL A 155 16.49 -25.39 -14.78
C VAL A 155 16.46 -25.42 -16.31
N ASN A 156 16.91 -26.53 -16.88
CA ASN A 156 16.69 -26.83 -18.29
C ASN A 156 15.24 -27.23 -18.54
N ASN A 157 14.56 -26.55 -19.48
CA ASN A 157 13.15 -26.79 -19.84
C ASN A 157 12.19 -26.76 -18.63
N PRO A 158 12.02 -25.59 -17.98
CA PRO A 158 11.09 -25.47 -16.85
C PRO A 158 9.67 -25.81 -17.27
N ASP A 159 8.87 -26.33 -16.34
CA ASP A 159 7.45 -26.56 -16.56
C ASP A 159 6.61 -25.35 -16.12
N ARG A 160 5.29 -25.44 -16.34
CA ARG A 160 4.33 -24.40 -15.93
C ARG A 160 4.36 -24.08 -14.43
N VAL A 161 4.68 -25.06 -13.57
CA VAL A 161 4.68 -24.88 -12.12
C VAL A 161 5.88 -24.02 -11.72
N LEU A 162 7.06 -24.33 -12.24
CA LEU A 162 8.27 -23.55 -12.00
C LEU A 162 8.15 -22.13 -12.54
N ARG A 163 7.57 -21.95 -13.74
CA ARG A 163 7.32 -20.61 -14.29
C ARG A 163 6.38 -19.79 -13.41
N GLY A 164 5.32 -20.41 -12.88
CA GLY A 164 4.44 -19.74 -11.90
C GLY A 164 5.16 -19.33 -10.61
N LEU A 165 6.05 -20.18 -10.09
CA LEU A 165 6.88 -19.87 -8.91
C LEU A 165 7.90 -18.76 -9.20
N LEU A 166 8.50 -18.74 -10.39
CA LEU A 166 9.35 -17.64 -10.84
C LEU A 166 8.58 -16.33 -10.83
N PHE A 167 7.40 -16.29 -11.49
CA PHE A 167 6.60 -15.06 -11.54
C PHE A 167 6.20 -14.58 -10.14
N ASN A 168 5.81 -15.49 -9.24
CA ASN A 168 5.55 -15.14 -7.84
C ASN A 168 6.78 -14.52 -7.16
N SER A 169 7.96 -15.12 -7.36
CA SER A 169 9.23 -14.62 -6.82
C SER A 169 9.53 -13.22 -7.33
N CYS A 170 9.43 -13.00 -8.65
CA CYS A 170 9.59 -11.68 -9.25
C CYS A 170 8.60 -10.65 -8.67
N ALA A 171 7.34 -11.05 -8.46
CA ALA A 171 6.29 -10.22 -7.90
C ALA A 171 6.52 -9.85 -6.41
N GLN A 172 7.33 -10.63 -5.68
CA GLN A 172 7.75 -10.32 -4.31
C GLN A 172 8.96 -9.39 -4.28
N VAL A 173 9.93 -9.60 -5.19
CA VAL A 173 11.15 -8.78 -5.31
C VAL A 173 10.84 -7.36 -5.82
N ARG A 174 9.97 -7.23 -6.83
CA ARG A 174 9.51 -5.94 -7.39
C ARG A 174 10.62 -5.03 -7.93
N THR A 175 11.71 -5.60 -8.44
CA THR A 175 12.79 -4.84 -9.11
C THR A 175 12.69 -4.92 -10.63
N ALA A 176 13.37 -4.01 -11.32
CA ALA A 176 13.45 -4.00 -12.77
C ALA A 176 14.12 -5.27 -13.31
N GLU A 177 15.16 -5.76 -12.65
CA GLU A 177 15.88 -6.98 -13.04
C GLU A 177 14.98 -8.21 -12.91
N ALA A 178 14.19 -8.29 -11.84
CA ALA A 178 13.24 -9.37 -11.64
C ALA A 178 12.11 -9.34 -12.69
N LEU A 179 11.62 -8.14 -13.03
CA LEU A 179 10.67 -7.93 -14.12
C LEU A 179 11.24 -8.37 -15.46
N ASP A 180 12.48 -8.02 -15.78
CA ASP A 180 13.12 -8.39 -17.04
C ASP A 180 13.24 -9.92 -17.20
N VAL A 181 13.65 -10.62 -16.13
CA VAL A 181 13.69 -12.08 -16.10
C VAL A 181 12.29 -12.66 -16.32
N GLY A 182 11.29 -12.19 -15.57
CA GLY A 182 9.90 -12.65 -15.69
C GLY A 182 9.32 -12.40 -17.08
N LYS A 183 9.58 -11.23 -17.66
CA LYS A 183 9.12 -10.83 -18.99
C LYS A 183 9.77 -11.67 -20.08
N HIS A 184 11.07 -11.94 -19.98
CA HIS A 184 11.78 -12.81 -20.92
C HIS A 184 11.19 -14.23 -20.91
N VAL A 185 10.93 -14.79 -19.73
CA VAL A 185 10.30 -16.11 -19.61
C VAL A 185 8.87 -16.10 -20.15
N TRP A 186 8.06 -15.09 -19.81
CA TRP A 186 6.70 -14.97 -20.32
C TRP A 186 6.63 -14.89 -21.86
N LEU A 187 7.53 -14.11 -22.49
CA LEU A 187 7.54 -13.93 -23.94
C LEU A 187 8.05 -15.16 -24.70
N SER A 188 8.94 -15.95 -24.09
CA SER A 188 9.47 -17.19 -24.66
C SER A 188 8.53 -18.40 -24.50
N MET A 189 7.47 -18.28 -23.68
CA MET A 189 6.52 -19.37 -23.47
C MET A 189 5.65 -19.68 -24.72
N PRO A 190 5.45 -20.96 -25.06
CA PRO A 190 4.50 -21.38 -26.07
C PRO A 190 3.08 -20.86 -25.79
N GLU A 191 2.31 -20.59 -26.84
CA GLU A 191 0.94 -20.05 -26.70
C GLU A 191 0.02 -20.96 -25.88
N ILE A 192 0.14 -22.28 -26.04
CA ILE A 192 -0.62 -23.28 -25.26
C ILE A 192 -0.40 -23.11 -23.75
N GLU A 193 0.83 -22.84 -23.33
CA GLU A 193 1.13 -22.66 -21.90
C GLU A 193 0.65 -21.31 -21.39
N ARG A 194 0.74 -20.26 -22.21
CA ARG A 194 0.23 -18.92 -21.86
C ARG A 194 -1.30 -18.85 -21.73
N LYS A 195 -2.02 -19.84 -22.26
CA LYS A 195 -3.47 -20.02 -22.05
C LYS A 195 -3.81 -20.71 -20.73
N ASN A 196 -2.83 -21.24 -20.00
CA ASN A 196 -3.08 -21.87 -18.70
C ASN A 196 -3.37 -20.82 -17.62
N GLU A 197 -4.59 -20.83 -17.09
CA GLU A 197 -5.11 -19.84 -16.13
C GLU A 197 -4.16 -19.56 -14.96
N HIS A 198 -3.59 -20.59 -14.32
CA HIS A 198 -2.70 -20.39 -13.17
C HIS A 198 -1.41 -19.64 -13.52
N VAL A 199 -0.79 -19.97 -14.65
CA VAL A 199 0.46 -19.31 -15.08
C VAL A 199 0.18 -17.89 -15.56
N THR A 200 -0.92 -17.71 -16.31
CA THR A 200 -1.37 -16.39 -16.77
C THR A 200 -1.66 -15.45 -15.60
N VAL A 201 -2.38 -15.91 -14.57
CA VAL A 201 -2.65 -15.13 -13.35
C VAL A 201 -1.35 -14.81 -12.59
N SER A 202 -0.41 -15.75 -12.54
CA SER A 202 0.90 -15.52 -11.88
C SER A 202 1.74 -14.47 -12.63
N ALA A 203 1.78 -14.53 -13.96
CA ALA A 203 2.45 -13.53 -14.79
C ALA A 203 1.77 -12.16 -14.67
N PHE A 204 0.44 -12.13 -14.61
CA PHE A 204 -0.34 -10.91 -14.40
C PHE A 204 -0.03 -10.25 -13.04
N ASP A 205 -0.01 -11.03 -11.96
CA ASP A 205 0.36 -10.52 -10.62
C ASP A 205 1.80 -9.98 -10.59
N MET A 206 2.72 -10.61 -11.32
CA MET A 206 4.09 -10.15 -11.51
C MET A 206 4.16 -8.80 -12.24
N PHE A 207 3.49 -8.66 -13.39
CA PHE A 207 3.45 -7.37 -14.10
C PHE A 207 2.85 -6.26 -13.25
N ILE A 208 1.76 -6.54 -12.51
CA ILE A 208 1.15 -5.57 -11.59
C ILE A 208 2.12 -5.14 -10.49
N LYS A 209 2.70 -6.10 -9.76
CA LYS A 209 3.53 -5.78 -8.58
C LYS A 209 4.87 -5.17 -8.95
N CYS A 210 5.38 -5.42 -10.16
CA CYS A 210 6.57 -4.76 -10.69
C CYS A 210 6.27 -3.44 -11.43
N GLY A 211 5.00 -3.00 -11.51
CA GLY A 211 4.63 -1.72 -12.11
C GLY A 211 4.58 -1.68 -13.65
N ASP A 212 4.67 -2.81 -14.36
CA ASP A 212 4.50 -2.87 -15.83
C ASP A 212 3.01 -2.91 -16.18
N ILE A 213 2.34 -1.77 -16.00
CA ILE A 213 0.90 -1.61 -16.25
C ILE A 213 0.54 -1.97 -17.69
N SER A 214 1.41 -1.66 -18.66
CA SER A 214 1.14 -1.91 -20.07
C SER A 214 1.01 -3.40 -20.37
N ASN A 215 1.93 -4.23 -19.88
CA ASN A 215 1.82 -5.68 -20.06
C ASN A 215 0.70 -6.28 -19.20
N ALA A 216 0.44 -5.72 -18.01
CA ALA A 216 -0.71 -6.12 -17.20
C ALA A 216 -2.05 -5.87 -17.93
N GLU A 217 -2.27 -4.70 -18.53
CA GLU A 217 -3.47 -4.36 -19.33
C GLU A 217 -3.64 -5.32 -20.50
N ARG A 218 -2.57 -5.54 -21.28
CA ARG A 218 -2.60 -6.46 -22.43
C ARG A 218 -2.95 -7.88 -22.03
N LEU A 219 -2.48 -8.33 -20.87
CA LEU A 219 -2.75 -9.67 -20.37
C LEU A 219 -4.19 -9.78 -19.82
N PHE A 220 -4.62 -8.74 -19.10
CA PHE A 220 -5.96 -8.63 -18.54
C PHE A 220 -7.04 -8.74 -19.61
N ASP A 221 -6.87 -8.10 -20.76
CA ASP A 221 -7.83 -8.15 -21.86
C ASP A 221 -7.93 -9.53 -22.55
N ARG A 222 -6.89 -10.36 -22.42
CA ARG A 222 -6.81 -11.67 -23.09
C ARG A 222 -7.11 -12.85 -22.17
N MET A 223 -7.05 -12.65 -20.86
CA MET A 223 -7.29 -13.69 -19.87
C MET A 223 -8.76 -13.81 -19.49
N LYS A 224 -9.13 -14.95 -18.90
CA LYS A 224 -10.42 -15.06 -18.21
C LYS A 224 -10.41 -14.10 -17.03
N ARG A 225 -11.35 -13.17 -17.01
CA ARG A 225 -11.44 -12.15 -15.96
C ARG A 225 -12.41 -12.61 -14.90
N ILE A 226 -11.92 -12.63 -13.66
CA ILE A 226 -12.66 -13.01 -12.46
C ILE A 226 -12.51 -11.89 -11.44
N VAL A 227 -13.30 -11.95 -10.36
CA VAL A 227 -13.29 -10.95 -9.28
C VAL A 227 -11.87 -10.64 -8.78
N VAL A 228 -11.02 -11.68 -8.66
CA VAL A 228 -9.64 -11.54 -8.20
C VAL A 228 -8.79 -10.69 -9.17
N THR A 229 -8.86 -10.96 -10.48
CA THR A 229 -8.08 -10.23 -11.48
C THR A 229 -8.57 -8.79 -11.62
N TYR A 230 -9.89 -8.57 -11.55
CA TYR A 230 -10.48 -7.23 -11.49
C TYR A 230 -9.97 -6.46 -10.27
N GLY A 231 -10.03 -7.05 -9.08
CA GLY A 231 -9.56 -6.43 -7.84
C GLY A 231 -8.06 -6.10 -7.86
N GLN A 232 -7.22 -6.98 -8.43
CA GLN A 232 -5.79 -6.72 -8.63
C GLN A 232 -5.54 -5.56 -9.59
N MET A 233 -6.25 -5.51 -10.72
CA MET A 233 -6.11 -4.43 -11.70
C MET A 233 -6.57 -3.08 -11.16
N MET A 234 -7.71 -3.05 -10.48
CA MET A 234 -8.21 -1.83 -9.80
C MET A 234 -7.23 -1.35 -8.73
N LYS A 235 -6.66 -2.28 -7.94
CA LYS A 235 -5.59 -1.93 -7.00
C LYS A 235 -4.40 -1.32 -7.73
N CYS A 236 -3.94 -1.94 -8.82
CA CYS A 236 -2.82 -1.44 -9.61
C CYS A 236 -3.07 -0.01 -10.11
N TYR A 237 -4.26 0.26 -10.66
CA TYR A 237 -4.63 1.60 -11.12
C TYR A 237 -4.69 2.60 -9.96
N ASN A 238 -5.25 2.22 -8.82
CA ASN A 238 -5.25 3.09 -7.66
C ASN A 238 -3.82 3.37 -7.18
N ASP A 239 -2.97 2.35 -7.02
CA ASP A 239 -1.59 2.48 -6.53
C ASP A 239 -0.74 3.41 -7.43
N HIS A 240 -1.11 3.60 -8.70
CA HIS A 240 -0.45 4.50 -9.67
C HIS A 240 -1.27 5.76 -10.00
N ASP A 241 -2.17 6.18 -9.10
CA ASP A 241 -2.98 7.41 -9.21
C ASP A 241 -3.80 7.54 -10.51
N MET A 242 -4.36 6.41 -10.97
CA MET A 242 -5.29 6.33 -12.11
C MET A 242 -6.73 5.97 -11.69
N PRO A 243 -7.38 6.70 -10.77
CA PRO A 243 -8.68 6.31 -10.20
C PRO A 243 -9.81 6.24 -11.24
N MET A 244 -9.75 7.04 -12.31
CA MET A 244 -10.74 6.97 -13.41
C MET A 244 -10.70 5.63 -14.16
N LYS A 245 -9.50 5.04 -14.34
CA LYS A 245 -9.39 3.70 -14.94
C LYS A 245 -10.04 2.64 -14.05
N THR A 246 -9.95 2.77 -12.72
CA THR A 246 -10.64 1.89 -11.76
C THR A 246 -12.16 1.96 -11.91
N LEU A 247 -12.73 3.16 -12.01
CA LEU A 247 -14.18 3.34 -12.20
C LEU A 247 -14.64 2.77 -13.56
N ASN A 248 -13.92 3.06 -14.64
CA ASN A 248 -14.22 2.52 -15.97
C ASN A 248 -14.13 0.99 -15.99
N LEU A 249 -13.19 0.42 -15.24
CA LEU A 249 -13.03 -1.03 -15.14
C LEU A 249 -14.21 -1.69 -14.42
N TYR A 250 -14.85 -1.00 -13.47
CA TYR A 250 -16.07 -1.49 -12.83
C TYR A 250 -17.27 -1.47 -13.77
N GLU A 251 -17.40 -0.46 -14.63
CA GLU A 251 -18.41 -0.47 -15.70
C GLU A 251 -18.22 -1.68 -16.63
N LYS A 252 -16.98 -1.98 -17.01
CA LYS A 252 -16.63 -3.19 -17.78
C LYS A 252 -17.00 -4.48 -17.03
N MET A 253 -16.73 -4.54 -15.72
CA MET A 253 -17.05 -5.69 -14.87
C MET A 253 -18.58 -5.96 -14.81
N LYS A 254 -19.39 -4.91 -14.76
CA LYS A 254 -20.87 -5.01 -14.78
C LYS A 254 -21.40 -5.53 -16.12
N VAL A 255 -20.86 -5.06 -17.24
CA VAL A 255 -21.25 -5.53 -18.59
C VAL A 255 -20.93 -7.02 -18.76
N GLU A 256 -19.88 -7.50 -18.11
CA GLU A 256 -19.44 -8.90 -18.18
C GLU A 256 -20.09 -9.82 -17.14
N ASP A 257 -21.05 -9.30 -16.36
CA ASP A 257 -21.80 -10.04 -15.33
C ASP A 257 -20.91 -10.81 -14.34
N VAL A 258 -19.77 -10.21 -13.98
CA VAL A 258 -18.85 -10.80 -12.99
C VAL A 258 -19.33 -10.43 -11.59
N GLN A 259 -19.52 -11.45 -10.74
CA GLN A 259 -20.01 -11.28 -9.36
C GLN A 259 -19.15 -10.30 -8.55
N VAL A 260 -19.78 -9.26 -8.01
CA VAL A 260 -19.11 -8.24 -7.19
C VAL A 260 -19.06 -8.72 -5.73
N ASN A 261 -17.95 -8.48 -5.05
CA ASN A 261 -17.78 -8.74 -3.63
C ASN A 261 -17.25 -7.49 -2.89
N PRO A 262 -17.14 -7.50 -1.56
CA PRO A 262 -16.71 -6.33 -0.80
C PRO A 262 -15.35 -5.77 -1.21
N ILE A 263 -14.41 -6.60 -1.68
CA ILE A 263 -13.06 -6.10 -2.06
C ILE A 263 -13.14 -5.15 -3.25
N ILE A 264 -14.05 -5.37 -4.21
CA ILE A 264 -14.25 -4.48 -5.36
C ILE A 264 -14.73 -3.11 -4.88
N PHE A 265 -15.75 -3.07 -4.00
CA PHE A 265 -16.21 -1.80 -3.45
C PHE A 265 -15.14 -1.09 -2.63
N VAL A 266 -14.30 -1.81 -1.88
CA VAL A 266 -13.14 -1.20 -1.22
C VAL A 266 -12.20 -0.55 -2.24
N ARG A 267 -11.93 -1.17 -3.39
CA ARG A 267 -11.11 -0.55 -4.46
C ARG A 267 -11.79 0.66 -5.10
N LEU A 268 -13.11 0.60 -5.31
CA LEU A 268 -13.87 1.71 -5.89
C LEU A 268 -13.93 2.91 -4.94
N LEU A 269 -14.19 2.66 -3.66
CA LEU A 269 -14.20 3.70 -2.63
C LEU A 269 -12.81 4.33 -2.47
N ASP A 270 -11.74 3.55 -2.57
CA ASP A 270 -10.36 4.07 -2.61
C ASP A 270 -10.13 4.98 -3.84
N ALA A 271 -10.59 4.57 -5.03
CA ALA A 271 -10.52 5.40 -6.24
C ALA A 271 -11.32 6.70 -6.08
N CYS A 272 -12.55 6.63 -5.55
CA CYS A 272 -13.38 7.79 -5.27
C CYS A 272 -12.74 8.71 -4.21
N THR A 273 -12.09 8.13 -3.20
CA THR A 273 -11.36 8.87 -2.17
C THR A 273 -10.18 9.62 -2.78
N LYS A 274 -9.47 9.05 -3.76
CA LYS A 274 -8.40 9.74 -4.50
C LYS A 274 -8.95 10.90 -5.32
N LEU A 275 -10.06 10.70 -6.03
CA LEU A 275 -10.75 11.77 -6.77
C LEU A 275 -11.24 12.88 -5.84
N GLY A 276 -11.68 12.55 -4.63
CA GLY A 276 -12.13 13.51 -3.62
C GLY A 276 -13.48 14.16 -3.93
N LEU A 277 -14.26 13.62 -4.87
CA LEU A 277 -15.55 14.16 -5.31
C LEU A 277 -16.72 13.42 -4.65
N GLU A 278 -17.64 14.17 -4.04
CA GLU A 278 -18.76 13.60 -3.26
C GLU A 278 -19.77 12.83 -4.12
N SER A 279 -20.12 13.34 -5.29
CA SER A 279 -21.09 12.76 -6.24
C SER A 279 -20.68 11.37 -6.68
N CYS A 280 -19.40 11.21 -7.06
CA CYS A 280 -18.81 9.92 -7.39
C CYS A 280 -18.93 8.93 -6.20
N CYS A 281 -18.59 9.38 -4.99
CA CYS A 281 -18.71 8.58 -3.78
C CYS A 281 -20.16 8.12 -3.52
N ARG A 282 -21.12 9.05 -3.58
CA ARG A 282 -22.55 8.77 -3.39
C ARG A 282 -23.07 7.78 -4.43
N SER A 283 -22.64 7.90 -5.69
CA SER A 283 -23.02 6.99 -6.77
C SER A 283 -22.57 5.55 -6.50
N ILE A 284 -21.32 5.36 -6.06
CA ILE A 284 -20.78 4.04 -5.71
C ILE A 284 -21.45 3.47 -4.46
N VAL A 285 -21.62 4.27 -3.40
CA VAL A 285 -22.25 3.80 -2.15
C VAL A 285 -23.68 3.31 -2.37
N LYS A 286 -24.46 3.97 -3.24
CA LYS A 286 -25.82 3.53 -3.60
C LYS A 286 -25.86 2.15 -4.27
N GLN A 287 -24.76 1.70 -4.87
CA GLN A 287 -24.67 0.41 -5.55
C GLN A 287 -24.23 -0.73 -4.61
N ILE A 288 -23.86 -0.42 -3.36
CA ILE A 288 -23.43 -1.43 -2.38
C ILE A 288 -24.66 -2.18 -1.85
N PRO A 289 -24.71 -3.52 -1.95
CA PRO A 289 -25.79 -4.30 -1.36
C PRO A 289 -25.83 -4.20 0.17
N ALA A 290 -27.03 -4.17 0.76
CA ALA A 290 -27.24 -4.06 2.20
C ALA A 290 -26.46 -5.11 3.01
N SER A 291 -26.33 -6.34 2.49
CA SER A 291 -25.60 -7.44 3.12
C SER A 291 -24.10 -7.19 3.29
N MET A 292 -23.49 -6.37 2.42
CA MET A 292 -22.05 -6.09 2.48
C MET A 292 -21.67 -5.07 3.56
N PHE A 293 -22.63 -4.27 4.04
CA PHE A 293 -22.39 -3.29 5.10
C PHE A 293 -22.11 -3.93 6.49
N LEU A 294 -22.15 -5.26 6.61
CA LEU A 294 -21.74 -5.98 7.81
C LEU A 294 -20.21 -6.16 7.91
N GLU A 295 -19.49 -5.99 6.80
CA GLU A 295 -18.04 -6.19 6.75
C GLU A 295 -17.28 -4.98 7.29
N LEU A 296 -16.53 -5.15 8.40
CA LEU A 296 -15.77 -4.08 9.06
C LEU A 296 -14.80 -3.35 8.12
N GLN A 297 -14.16 -4.08 7.20
CA GLN A 297 -13.25 -3.48 6.23
C GLN A 297 -13.95 -2.49 5.30
N LEU A 298 -15.18 -2.82 4.86
CA LEU A 298 -15.98 -1.93 4.01
C LEU A 298 -16.46 -0.73 4.81
N GLN A 299 -16.97 -0.94 6.03
CA GLN A 299 -17.39 0.13 6.94
C GLN A 299 -16.24 1.12 7.21
N THR A 300 -15.04 0.62 7.52
CA THR A 300 -13.85 1.45 7.77
C THR A 300 -13.44 2.25 6.53
N THR A 301 -13.49 1.62 5.35
CA THR A 301 -13.24 2.32 4.07
C THR A 301 -14.26 3.44 3.82
N LEU A 302 -15.54 3.21 4.15
CA LEU A 302 -16.59 4.23 4.04
C LEU A 302 -16.32 5.41 4.99
N VAL A 303 -15.94 5.16 6.24
CA VAL A 303 -15.57 6.21 7.20
C VAL A 303 -14.43 7.07 6.64
N HIS A 304 -13.36 6.43 6.15
CA HIS A 304 -12.21 7.13 5.56
C HIS A 304 -12.62 7.96 4.34
N MET A 305 -13.41 7.38 3.44
CA MET A 305 -13.89 8.06 2.23
C MET A 305 -14.73 9.28 2.58
N TRP A 306 -15.76 9.13 3.43
CA TRP A 306 -16.66 10.22 3.79
C TRP A 306 -15.92 11.36 4.49
N GLY A 307 -14.94 11.05 5.34
CA GLY A 307 -14.06 12.03 5.95
C GLY A 307 -13.27 12.85 4.92
N LYS A 308 -12.72 12.18 3.89
CA LYS A 308 -11.94 12.83 2.82
C LYS A 308 -12.77 13.66 1.83
N VAL A 309 -14.07 13.38 1.69
CA VAL A 309 -14.99 14.20 0.85
C VAL A 309 -15.81 15.19 1.68
N SER A 310 -15.34 15.50 2.90
CA SER A 310 -15.91 16.55 3.75
C SER A 310 -17.32 16.27 4.27
N CYS A 311 -17.75 15.00 4.24
CA CYS A 311 -19.04 14.51 4.71
C CYS A 311 -18.88 13.82 6.07
N VAL A 312 -18.40 14.58 7.07
CA VAL A 312 -18.01 14.00 8.38
C VAL A 312 -19.20 13.41 9.13
N ASN A 313 -20.40 13.92 8.92
CA ASN A 313 -21.62 13.39 9.54
C ASN A 313 -21.93 11.98 9.04
N GLU A 314 -21.78 11.72 7.75
CA GLU A 314 -21.90 10.39 7.16
C GLU A 314 -20.80 9.45 7.64
N ALA A 315 -19.56 9.94 7.74
CA ALA A 315 -18.46 9.16 8.33
C ALA A 315 -18.79 8.73 9.77
N LYS A 316 -19.26 9.69 10.58
CA LYS A 316 -19.68 9.44 11.97
C LYS A 316 -20.83 8.45 12.03
N HIS A 317 -21.84 8.60 11.17
CA HIS A 317 -22.99 7.72 11.13
C HIS A 317 -22.62 6.26 10.81
N VAL A 318 -21.67 6.06 9.89
CA VAL A 318 -21.14 4.71 9.61
C VAL A 318 -20.35 4.20 10.80
N PHE A 319 -19.45 5.02 11.38
CA PHE A 319 -18.63 4.64 12.52
C PHE A 319 -19.45 4.24 13.76
N ASP A 320 -20.49 5.01 14.10
CA ASP A 320 -21.35 4.74 15.25
C ASP A 320 -22.12 3.40 15.13
N LYS A 321 -22.27 2.86 13.91
CA LYS A 321 -22.93 1.56 13.65
C LYS A 321 -21.98 0.37 13.72
N ILE A 322 -20.68 0.59 13.87
CA ILE A 322 -19.70 -0.48 14.01
C ILE A 322 -19.81 -1.04 15.43
N ASP A 323 -20.20 -2.32 15.57
CA ASP A 323 -20.38 -2.97 16.87
C ASP A 323 -19.07 -3.04 17.67
N LYS A 324 -17.97 -3.40 16.98
CA LYS A 324 -16.63 -3.53 17.57
C LYS A 324 -15.58 -2.86 16.67
N PRO A 325 -15.43 -1.53 16.75
CA PRO A 325 -14.42 -0.82 15.98
C PRO A 325 -13.02 -1.26 16.41
N ASP A 326 -12.18 -1.60 15.43
CA ASP A 326 -10.76 -1.90 15.63
C ASP A 326 -9.91 -0.61 15.58
N SER A 327 -8.59 -0.76 15.74
CA SER A 327 -7.66 0.38 15.65
C SER A 327 -7.82 1.18 14.36
N VAL A 328 -8.05 0.48 13.24
CA VAL A 328 -8.13 1.09 11.91
C VAL A 328 -9.39 1.94 11.78
N ALA A 329 -10.53 1.46 12.28
CA ALA A 329 -11.80 2.21 12.29
C ALA A 329 -11.70 3.49 13.14
N TYR A 330 -11.14 3.41 14.35
CA TYR A 330 -10.91 4.59 15.20
C TYR A 330 -9.99 5.60 14.51
N THR A 331 -8.86 5.13 13.99
CA THR A 331 -7.87 5.97 13.28
C THR A 331 -8.50 6.65 12.08
N ALA A 332 -9.33 5.95 11.30
CA ALA A 332 -10.03 6.53 10.15
C ALA A 332 -10.97 7.68 10.57
N MET A 333 -11.71 7.52 11.67
CA MET A 333 -12.62 8.56 12.16
C MET A 333 -11.89 9.75 12.81
N ILE A 334 -10.81 9.50 13.55
CA ILE A 334 -9.94 10.56 14.11
C ILE A 334 -9.33 11.37 12.96
N ASN A 335 -8.85 10.71 11.91
CA ASN A 335 -8.34 11.37 10.72
C ASN A 335 -9.43 12.17 10.00
N ALA A 336 -10.65 11.65 9.90
CA ALA A 336 -11.78 12.37 9.31
C ALA A 336 -12.06 13.69 10.05
N TYR A 337 -12.05 13.67 11.39
CA TYR A 337 -12.16 14.89 12.19
C TYR A 337 -10.99 15.85 11.96
N GLY A 338 -9.75 15.35 11.99
CA GLY A 338 -8.55 16.18 11.80
C GLY A 338 -8.44 16.84 10.42
N LEU A 339 -8.81 16.14 9.35
CA LEU A 339 -8.81 16.70 7.99
C LEU A 339 -9.83 17.85 7.83
N ASN A 340 -10.91 17.83 8.61
CA ASN A 340 -12.00 18.81 8.54
C ASN A 340 -11.90 19.90 9.63
N GLY A 341 -10.76 20.01 10.32
CA GLY A 341 -10.54 21.05 11.34
C GLY A 341 -11.26 20.82 12.67
N MET A 342 -11.82 19.63 12.90
CA MET A 342 -12.57 19.25 14.11
C MET A 342 -11.63 18.65 15.17
N GLY A 343 -10.60 19.40 15.57
CA GLY A 343 -9.52 18.93 16.45
C GLY A 343 -10.02 18.40 17.80
N TYR A 344 -10.95 19.10 18.46
CA TYR A 344 -11.49 18.66 19.75
C TYR A 344 -12.29 17.36 19.64
N GLU A 345 -13.04 17.16 18.55
CA GLU A 345 -13.75 15.91 18.26
C GLU A 345 -12.76 14.75 18.08
N ALA A 346 -11.66 14.98 17.36
CA ALA A 346 -10.59 14.01 17.18
C ALA A 346 -9.96 13.60 18.53
N ILE A 347 -9.64 14.58 19.38
CA ILE A 347 -9.07 14.37 20.72
C ILE A 347 -10.05 13.58 21.61
N ARG A 348 -11.33 13.98 21.64
CA ARG A 348 -12.37 13.27 22.41
C ARG A 348 -12.50 11.81 21.98
N LEU A 349 -12.47 11.54 20.67
CA LEU A 349 -12.55 10.17 20.17
C LEU A 349 -11.28 9.37 20.47
N TYR A 350 -10.10 9.97 20.33
CA TYR A 350 -8.82 9.35 20.67
C TYR A 350 -8.76 8.95 22.16
N HIS A 351 -9.26 9.79 23.08
CA HIS A 351 -9.33 9.42 24.50
C HIS A 351 -10.33 8.28 24.79
N ARG A 352 -11.38 8.13 23.97
CA ARG A 352 -12.33 7.00 24.05
C ARG A 352 -11.78 5.71 23.46
N MET A 353 -10.76 5.77 22.60
CA MET A 353 -10.09 4.62 22.02
C MET A 353 -9.31 3.87 23.14
N PRO A 354 -9.48 2.54 23.29
CA PRO A 354 -8.73 1.75 24.29
C PRO A 354 -7.22 1.91 24.12
N VAL A 355 -6.48 1.99 25.23
CA VAL A 355 -5.04 2.32 25.20
C VAL A 355 -4.25 1.26 24.44
N GLU A 356 -4.62 -0.01 24.59
CA GLU A 356 -4.05 -1.17 23.90
C GLU A 356 -4.30 -1.19 22.39
N MET A 357 -5.29 -0.44 21.91
CA MET A 357 -5.56 -0.30 20.46
C MET A 357 -4.82 0.88 19.84
N ARG A 358 -4.32 1.83 20.64
CA ARG A 358 -3.66 3.02 20.12
C ARG A 358 -2.33 2.64 19.51
N ASP A 359 -2.31 2.59 18.19
CA ASP A 359 -1.09 2.43 17.42
C ASP A 359 -0.50 3.79 17.02
N GLU A 360 0.68 3.72 16.43
CA GLU A 360 1.39 4.86 15.88
C GLU A 360 0.54 5.74 14.95
N LYS A 361 -0.34 5.13 14.13
CA LYS A 361 -1.16 5.87 13.17
C LYS A 361 -2.23 6.67 13.89
N ALA A 362 -2.87 6.10 14.93
CA ALA A 362 -3.81 6.82 15.76
C ALA A 362 -3.16 8.04 16.42
N HIS A 363 -1.93 7.89 16.94
CA HIS A 363 -1.14 8.99 17.51
C HIS A 363 -0.86 10.11 16.50
N VAL A 364 -0.38 9.76 15.31
CA VAL A 364 -0.10 10.74 14.25
C VAL A 364 -1.39 11.45 13.82
N CYS A 365 -2.50 10.73 13.65
CA CYS A 365 -3.78 11.33 13.26
C CYS A 365 -4.31 12.34 14.28
N VAL A 366 -4.23 12.04 15.59
CA VAL A 366 -4.71 13.00 16.61
C VAL A 366 -3.79 14.21 16.73
N LEU A 367 -2.47 14.03 16.62
CA LEU A 367 -1.52 15.15 16.65
C LEU A 367 -1.66 16.02 15.39
N ASN A 368 -1.90 15.43 14.22
CA ASN A 368 -2.18 16.18 12.99
C ASN A 368 -3.49 16.97 13.13
N ALA A 369 -4.52 16.40 13.77
CA ALA A 369 -5.75 17.11 14.07
C ALA A 369 -5.50 18.33 14.97
N CYS A 370 -4.64 18.20 15.98
CA CYS A 370 -4.23 19.31 16.83
C CYS A 370 -3.45 20.38 16.03
N SER A 371 -2.48 19.96 15.22
CA SER A 371 -1.70 20.84 14.33
C SER A 371 -2.57 21.64 13.36
N HIS A 372 -3.56 20.98 12.75
CA HIS A 372 -4.44 21.64 11.78
C HIS A 372 -5.45 22.59 12.44
N SER A 373 -5.83 22.34 13.69
CA SER A 373 -6.76 23.17 14.46
C SER A 373 -6.08 24.20 15.38
N GLY A 374 -4.74 24.22 15.45
CA GLY A 374 -3.97 25.16 16.28
C GLY A 374 -4.02 24.85 17.78
N LEU A 375 -4.29 23.60 18.14
CA LEU A 375 -4.42 23.12 19.51
C LEU A 375 -3.05 22.69 20.06
N VAL A 376 -2.14 23.65 20.21
CA VAL A 376 -0.73 23.38 20.54
C VAL A 376 -0.57 22.74 21.92
N ASP A 377 -1.33 23.23 22.91
CA ASP A 377 -1.20 22.74 24.28
C ASP A 377 -1.76 21.33 24.44
N GLU A 378 -2.86 21.03 23.76
CA GLU A 378 -3.40 19.68 23.64
C GLU A 378 -2.43 18.76 22.90
N CYS A 379 -1.81 19.24 21.81
CA CYS A 379 -0.79 18.52 21.07
C CYS A 379 0.39 18.14 21.98
N ARG A 380 0.93 19.09 22.76
CA ARG A 380 1.98 18.87 23.76
C ARG A 380 1.56 17.83 24.79
N SER A 381 0.35 17.98 25.35
CA SER A 381 -0.19 17.07 26.37
C SER A 381 -0.28 15.65 25.84
N ILE A 382 -0.83 15.45 24.63
CA ILE A 382 -0.94 14.12 24.03
C ILE A 382 0.45 13.57 23.70
N PHE A 383 1.32 14.37 23.10
CA PHE A 383 2.69 13.99 22.76
C PHE A 383 3.45 13.46 23.98
N ALA A 384 3.35 14.13 25.12
CA ALA A 384 3.99 13.70 26.36
C ALA A 384 3.55 12.29 26.80
N THR A 385 2.29 11.91 26.58
CA THR A 385 1.74 10.60 27.00
C THR A 385 2.13 9.43 26.10
N ILE A 386 2.64 9.67 24.89
CA ILE A 386 2.92 8.60 23.92
C ILE A 386 4.22 7.86 24.30
N PRO A 387 4.18 6.53 24.54
CA PRO A 387 5.39 5.73 24.73
C PRO A 387 6.09 5.48 23.38
N ASN A 388 7.43 5.30 23.40
CA ASN A 388 8.22 4.88 22.24
C ASN A 388 7.92 5.69 20.96
N LYS A 389 8.13 7.01 21.03
CA LYS A 389 7.93 7.93 19.91
C LYS A 389 8.89 7.62 18.76
N ASN A 390 8.37 7.60 17.54
CA ASN A 390 9.15 7.38 16.34
C ASN A 390 9.21 8.63 15.47
N GLN A 391 9.87 8.55 14.30
CA GLN A 391 10.08 9.71 13.45
C GLN A 391 8.79 10.40 12.98
N PHE A 392 7.69 9.67 12.81
CA PHE A 392 6.42 10.24 12.34
C PHE A 392 5.74 11.07 13.43
N ILE A 393 5.73 10.57 14.68
CA ILE A 393 5.18 11.28 15.84
C ILE A 393 5.98 12.57 16.11
N TYR A 394 7.31 12.50 16.06
CA TYR A 394 8.17 13.68 16.18
C TYR A 394 7.90 14.70 15.05
N THR A 395 7.78 14.24 13.80
CA THR A 395 7.49 15.12 12.66
C THR A 395 6.19 15.88 12.82
N THR A 396 5.11 15.24 13.26
CA THR A 396 3.83 15.93 13.47
C THR A 396 3.92 16.96 14.60
N MET A 397 4.66 16.67 15.67
CA MET A 397 4.85 17.64 16.75
C MET A 397 5.68 18.84 16.29
N VAL A 398 6.76 18.60 15.53
CA VAL A 398 7.57 19.66 14.89
C VAL A 398 6.70 20.51 13.95
N ASP A 399 5.82 19.89 13.15
CA ASP A 399 4.87 20.61 12.29
C ASP A 399 3.93 21.51 13.10
N CYS A 400 3.31 20.98 14.16
CA CYS A 400 2.44 21.75 15.05
C CYS A 400 3.15 22.99 15.64
N LEU A 401 4.37 22.81 16.16
CA LEU A 401 5.18 23.89 16.71
C LEU A 401 5.59 24.90 15.64
N SER A 402 6.00 24.43 14.46
CA SER A 402 6.47 25.28 13.35
C SER A 402 5.35 26.17 12.81
N ARG A 403 4.13 25.62 12.68
CA ARG A 403 2.94 26.38 12.27
C ARG A 403 2.52 27.42 13.30
N SER A 404 2.83 27.14 14.56
CA SER A 404 2.51 28.00 15.72
C SER A 404 3.68 28.89 16.13
N LEU A 405 4.75 28.94 15.33
CA LEU A 405 5.93 29.80 15.48
C LEU A 405 6.81 29.50 16.70
N PHE A 406 6.66 28.32 17.30
CA PHE A 406 7.54 27.84 18.37
C PHE A 406 8.81 27.19 17.78
N PHE A 407 9.55 27.94 16.94
CA PHE A 407 10.69 27.40 16.18
C PHE A 407 11.84 26.89 17.04
N ASP A 408 12.12 27.55 18.17
CA ASP A 408 13.18 27.11 19.08
C ASP A 408 12.84 25.78 19.76
N GLU A 409 11.59 25.60 20.17
CA GLU A 409 11.10 24.32 20.70
C GLU A 409 11.13 23.23 19.62
N ALA A 410 10.73 23.56 18.40
CA ALA A 410 10.79 22.64 17.25
C ALA A 410 12.23 22.16 16.99
N LYS A 411 13.22 23.07 16.99
CA LYS A 411 14.65 22.73 16.85
C LYS A 411 15.14 21.87 18.01
N GLN A 412 14.77 22.19 19.25
CA GLN A 412 15.13 21.37 20.41
C GLN A 412 14.60 19.94 20.28
N LEU A 413 13.37 19.79 19.79
CA LEU A 413 12.75 18.48 19.60
C LEU A 413 13.46 17.65 18.51
N ILE A 414 13.90 18.27 17.41
CA ILE A 414 14.74 17.62 16.40
C ILE A 414 16.06 17.16 17.04
N HIS A 415 16.72 18.02 17.82
CA HIS A 415 17.97 17.64 18.50
C HIS A 415 17.77 16.49 19.50
N GLU A 416 16.65 16.43 20.20
CA GLU A 416 16.32 15.31 21.09
C GLU A 416 16.19 14.00 20.32
N PHE A 417 15.49 14.04 19.18
CA PHE A 417 15.34 12.89 18.28
C PHE A 417 16.69 12.40 17.74
N GLU A 418 17.52 13.34 17.25
CA GLU A 418 18.83 13.04 16.65
C GLU A 418 19.85 12.43 17.63
N ARG A 419 19.62 12.54 18.94
CA ARG A 419 20.47 11.88 19.95
C ARG A 419 20.33 10.36 19.94
N HIS A 420 19.20 9.84 19.46
CA HIS A 420 18.85 8.43 19.56
C HIS A 420 18.53 7.79 18.20
N GLN A 421 18.20 8.60 17.20
CA GLN A 421 17.76 8.16 15.88
C GLN A 421 18.45 8.99 14.77
N PRO A 422 18.64 8.42 13.57
CA PRO A 422 19.25 9.16 12.47
C PRO A 422 18.37 10.34 12.03
N PRO A 423 18.95 11.47 11.60
CA PRO A 423 18.22 12.63 11.11
C PRO A 423 17.13 12.28 10.09
N TYR A 424 15.96 12.90 10.24
CA TYR A 424 14.79 12.63 9.41
C TYR A 424 14.32 13.89 8.69
N LEU A 425 14.46 13.91 7.35
CA LEU A 425 14.20 15.07 6.50
C LEU A 425 12.81 15.71 6.68
N PRO A 426 11.71 14.94 6.84
CA PRO A 426 10.38 15.52 7.05
C PRO A 426 10.26 16.49 8.23
N MET A 427 11.04 16.32 9.31
CA MET A 427 11.04 17.28 10.42
C MET A 427 11.58 18.65 9.99
N TYR A 428 12.65 18.67 9.21
CA TYR A 428 13.23 19.91 8.70
C TYR A 428 12.33 20.58 7.66
N LYS A 429 11.66 19.79 6.82
CA LYS A 429 10.63 20.26 5.88
C LYS A 429 9.48 20.96 6.60
N ALA A 430 9.05 20.44 7.76
CA ALA A 430 8.00 21.03 8.58
C ALA A 430 8.40 22.43 9.11
N ILE A 431 9.63 22.58 9.61
CA ILE A 431 10.17 23.89 10.03
C ILE A 431 10.25 24.85 8.84
N LEU A 432 10.78 24.40 7.69
CA LEU A 432 10.87 25.22 6.48
C LEU A 432 9.51 25.70 5.98
N SER A 433 8.47 24.87 6.09
CA SER A 433 7.10 25.28 5.77
C SER A 433 6.62 26.40 6.69
N GLY A 434 6.92 26.34 7.99
CA GLY A 434 6.61 27.41 8.94
C GLY A 434 7.40 28.69 8.66
N ALA A 435 8.71 28.57 8.38
CA ALA A 435 9.58 29.69 8.03
C ALA A 435 9.10 30.41 6.76
N ARG A 436 8.69 29.66 5.73
CA ARG A 436 8.13 30.20 4.49
C ARG A 436 6.89 31.07 4.75
N ASN A 437 5.98 30.62 5.61
CA ASN A 437 4.75 31.36 5.90
C ASN A 437 5.01 32.73 6.54
N ARG A 438 6.17 32.93 7.17
CA ARG A 438 6.62 34.21 7.75
C ARG A 438 7.71 34.90 6.97
N ASN A 439 8.12 34.34 5.83
CA ASN A 439 9.22 34.83 5.03
C ASN A 439 10.55 34.95 5.83
N ASP A 440 10.78 34.03 6.77
CA ASP A 440 12.00 33.98 7.61
C ASP A 440 13.15 33.30 6.84
N VAL A 441 13.90 34.11 6.09
CA VAL A 441 15.05 33.65 5.31
C VAL A 441 16.18 33.12 6.18
N SER A 442 16.37 33.71 7.36
CA SER A 442 17.47 33.33 8.24
C SER A 442 17.30 31.88 8.71
N LEU A 443 16.12 31.56 9.23
CA LEU A 443 15.77 30.21 9.64
C LEU A 443 15.78 29.25 8.44
N ALA A 444 15.26 29.68 7.29
CA ALA A 444 15.26 28.83 6.10
C ALA A 444 16.67 28.46 5.61
N ARG A 445 17.61 29.41 5.70
CA ARG A 445 19.02 29.21 5.34
C ARG A 445 19.73 28.29 6.33
N GLU A 446 19.52 28.50 7.63
CA GLU A 446 20.04 27.63 8.71
C GLU A 446 19.63 26.16 8.49
N ILE A 447 18.32 25.92 8.30
CA ILE A 447 17.78 24.58 8.12
C ILE A 447 18.30 23.94 6.82
N THR A 448 18.34 24.69 5.72
CA THR A 448 18.84 24.16 4.44
C THR A 448 20.33 23.82 4.52
N GLN A 449 21.14 24.64 5.21
CA GLN A 449 22.56 24.37 5.42
C GLN A 449 22.75 23.09 6.25
N ARG A 450 21.94 22.90 7.30
CA ARG A 450 21.93 21.66 8.09
C ARG A 450 21.61 20.45 7.22
N ILE A 451 20.57 20.51 6.37
CA ILE A 451 20.20 19.42 5.45
C ILE A 451 21.35 19.09 4.48
N LYS A 452 22.01 20.10 3.91
CA LYS A 452 23.18 19.89 3.03
C LYS A 452 24.32 19.18 3.74
N GLN A 453 24.58 19.51 5.02
CA GLN A 453 25.62 18.85 5.83
C GLN A 453 25.33 17.37 6.11
N LEU A 454 24.05 16.96 6.12
CA LEU A 454 23.66 15.59 6.39
C LEU A 454 23.89 14.63 5.21
N GLY A 455 24.15 15.15 4.00
CA GLY A 455 24.58 14.35 2.85
C GLY A 455 23.56 13.33 2.36
N HIS A 456 22.26 13.68 2.38
CA HIS A 456 21.19 12.79 1.93
C HIS A 456 21.21 12.53 0.42
N ALA A 457 20.82 11.31 0.03
CA ALA A 457 20.52 10.99 -1.36
C ALA A 457 19.36 11.84 -1.88
N VAL A 458 19.31 12.07 -3.19
CA VAL A 458 18.19 12.77 -3.83
C VAL A 458 16.93 11.91 -3.73
N ASP A 459 15.99 12.31 -2.88
CA ASP A 459 14.66 11.74 -2.72
C ASP A 459 13.57 12.82 -2.79
N ASP A 460 12.29 12.42 -2.77
CA ASP A 460 11.15 13.34 -2.87
C ASP A 460 11.13 14.41 -1.76
N ASP A 461 11.67 14.09 -0.58
CA ASP A 461 11.75 15.04 0.52
C ASP A 461 12.80 16.12 0.25
N LEU A 462 13.97 15.76 -0.28
CA LEU A 462 14.99 16.72 -0.71
C LEU A 462 14.47 17.64 -1.83
N ILE A 463 13.67 17.11 -2.76
CA ILE A 463 12.98 17.89 -3.80
C ILE A 463 12.07 18.94 -3.13
N SER A 464 11.19 18.48 -2.24
CA SER A 464 10.21 19.35 -1.59
C SER A 464 10.85 20.45 -0.74
N VAL A 465 11.94 20.12 -0.03
CA VAL A 465 12.76 21.05 0.75
C VAL A 465 13.40 22.10 -0.16
N SER A 466 14.01 21.68 -1.27
CA SER A 466 14.67 22.59 -2.22
C SER A 466 13.68 23.55 -2.86
N VAL A 467 12.48 23.06 -3.22
CA VAL A 467 11.37 23.90 -3.70
C VAL A 467 10.92 24.90 -2.63
N LEU A 468 10.77 24.48 -1.37
CA LEU A 468 10.36 25.37 -0.27
C LEU A 468 11.39 26.47 0.00
N PHE A 469 12.67 26.11 0.04
CA PHE A 469 13.75 27.06 0.24
C PHE A 469 13.86 28.05 -0.92
N GLY A 470 13.86 27.57 -2.17
CA GLY A 470 13.87 28.43 -3.35
C GLY A 470 12.69 29.39 -3.43
N ASN A 471 11.50 28.95 -3.01
CA ASN A 471 10.32 29.82 -2.92
C ASN A 471 10.51 30.91 -1.85
N THR A 472 11.09 30.57 -0.68
CA THR A 472 11.34 31.50 0.44
C THR A 472 12.39 32.56 0.09
N LEU A 473 13.45 32.17 -0.63
CA LEU A 473 14.44 33.10 -1.17
C LEU A 473 13.81 34.05 -2.18
N ALA A 474 13.04 33.50 -3.13
CA ALA A 474 12.40 34.27 -4.18
C ALA A 474 11.35 35.27 -3.65
N SER A 475 10.59 34.91 -2.61
CA SER A 475 9.62 35.80 -1.96
C SER A 475 10.29 36.94 -1.19
N SER A 476 11.48 36.70 -0.66
CA SER A 476 12.28 37.68 0.10
C SER A 476 13.12 38.61 -0.77
N GLY A 477 13.27 38.29 -2.05
CA GLY A 477 14.01 39.11 -3.01
C GLY A 477 15.47 38.69 -3.22
N GLU A 478 15.91 37.57 -2.67
CA GLU A 478 17.24 36.97 -2.82
C GLU A 478 17.33 36.20 -4.16
N LEU A 479 17.19 36.92 -5.29
CA LEU A 479 16.94 36.32 -6.61
C LEU A 479 18.12 35.54 -7.18
N GLU A 480 19.35 35.97 -6.91
CA GLU A 480 20.55 35.29 -7.38
C GLU A 480 20.68 33.91 -6.73
N GLU A 481 20.54 33.83 -5.40
CA GLU A 481 20.58 32.58 -4.64
C GLU A 481 19.43 31.64 -5.06
N ALA A 482 18.23 32.17 -5.26
CA ALA A 482 17.08 31.41 -5.75
C ALA A 482 17.30 30.84 -7.17
N SER A 483 17.90 31.63 -8.06
CA SER A 483 18.22 31.22 -9.44
C SER A 483 19.29 30.13 -9.46
N GLN A 484 20.32 30.28 -8.64
CA GLN A 484 21.38 29.30 -8.49
C GLN A 484 20.84 27.96 -7.97
N LEU A 485 19.99 27.98 -6.94
CA LEU A 485 19.35 26.77 -6.42
C LEU A 485 18.50 26.06 -7.47
N ARG A 486 17.76 26.81 -8.31
CA ARG A 486 16.97 26.20 -9.39
C ARG A 486 17.82 25.56 -10.47
N LEU A 487 18.98 26.16 -10.78
CA LEU A 487 19.94 25.58 -11.71
C LEU A 487 20.47 24.25 -11.15
N GLU A 488 20.86 24.23 -9.87
CA GLU A 488 21.29 23.00 -9.17
C GLU A 488 20.21 21.92 -9.19
N MET A 489 18.95 22.30 -8.92
CA MET A 489 17.80 21.39 -8.99
C MET A 489 17.63 20.80 -10.40
N SER A 490 17.68 21.63 -11.44
CA SER A 490 17.57 21.20 -12.84
C SER A 490 18.68 20.24 -13.24
N GLN A 491 19.93 20.55 -12.88
CA GLN A 491 21.09 19.69 -13.14
C GLN A 491 21.01 18.35 -12.40
N SER A 492 20.37 18.34 -11.23
CA SER A 492 20.16 17.14 -10.42
C SER A 492 18.92 16.33 -10.85
N GLY A 493 18.24 16.71 -11.93
CA GLY A 493 17.05 16.03 -12.45
C GLY A 493 15.79 16.21 -11.59
N ILE A 494 15.81 17.14 -10.62
CA ILE A 494 14.69 17.42 -9.72
C ILE A 494 13.57 18.11 -10.50
N LYS A 495 12.40 17.47 -10.60
CA LYS A 495 11.20 18.03 -11.25
C LYS A 495 10.17 18.44 -10.21
N LYS A 496 9.67 19.67 -10.34
CA LYS A 496 8.57 20.19 -9.52
C LYS A 496 7.24 19.58 -9.98
N GLU A 497 6.42 19.14 -9.03
CA GLU A 497 5.04 18.73 -9.29
C GLU A 497 4.18 19.94 -9.72
N VAL A 498 3.36 19.75 -10.75
CA VAL A 498 2.47 20.80 -11.27
C VAL A 498 1.19 20.82 -10.44
N GLY A 499 0.75 22.01 -10.03
CA GLY A 499 -0.55 22.19 -9.36
C GLY A 499 -1.70 21.97 -10.33
N VAL A 500 -2.63 21.11 -9.92
CA VAL A 500 -3.80 20.70 -10.68
C VAL A 500 -5.01 20.72 -9.76
N SER A 501 -6.08 21.36 -10.21
CA SER A 501 -7.35 21.39 -9.52
C SER A 501 -8.43 20.66 -10.32
N TRP A 502 -9.24 19.87 -9.63
CA TRP A 502 -10.39 19.18 -10.18
C TRP A 502 -11.69 19.71 -9.55
N THR A 503 -12.73 19.84 -10.37
CA THR A 503 -14.10 20.12 -9.92
C THR A 503 -15.07 19.25 -10.72
N GLU A 504 -16.17 18.85 -10.10
CA GLU A 504 -17.27 18.20 -10.81
C GLU A 504 -18.41 19.20 -11.02
N VAL A 505 -18.88 19.34 -12.25
CA VAL A 505 -20.04 20.17 -12.58
C VAL A 505 -20.93 19.40 -13.54
N ASN A 506 -22.22 19.26 -13.20
CA ASN A 506 -23.22 18.56 -14.01
C ASN A 506 -22.85 17.12 -14.39
N GLY A 507 -22.09 16.42 -13.52
CA GLY A 507 -21.67 15.04 -13.73
C GLY A 507 -20.36 14.89 -14.50
N GLU A 508 -19.74 15.98 -14.94
CA GLU A 508 -18.45 15.98 -15.64
C GLU A 508 -17.33 16.46 -14.71
N ILE A 509 -16.21 15.73 -14.72
CA ILE A 509 -15.01 16.08 -13.97
C ILE A 509 -14.10 16.92 -14.86
N MET A 510 -13.79 18.13 -14.41
CA MET A 510 -12.94 19.08 -15.11
C MET A 510 -11.60 19.21 -14.42
N GLU A 511 -10.52 19.21 -15.21
CA GLU A 511 -9.14 19.43 -14.75
C GLU A 511 -8.65 20.82 -15.18
N PHE A 512 -8.08 21.57 -14.24
CA PHE A 512 -7.47 22.87 -14.49
C PHE A 512 -6.02 22.90 -13.99
N ARG A 513 -5.15 23.50 -14.79
CA ARG A 513 -3.75 23.82 -14.45
C ARG A 513 -3.55 25.33 -14.33
N VAL A 514 -2.42 25.76 -13.77
CA VAL A 514 -2.07 27.18 -13.76
C VAL A 514 -2.00 27.71 -15.19
N LYS A 515 -2.69 28.82 -15.46
CA LYS A 515 -2.85 29.43 -16.80
C LYS A 515 -3.43 28.48 -17.86
N ASP A 516 -4.27 27.53 -17.46
CA ASP A 516 -4.89 26.62 -18.42
C ASP A 516 -5.71 27.38 -19.46
N ARG A 517 -5.56 26.98 -20.72
CA ARG A 517 -6.33 27.48 -21.88
C ARG A 517 -6.79 26.34 -22.79
N ARG A 518 -6.71 25.09 -22.32
CA ARG A 518 -7.11 23.90 -23.09
C ARG A 518 -8.62 23.74 -23.17
N HIS A 519 -9.37 24.43 -22.32
CA HIS A 519 -10.82 24.30 -22.23
C HIS A 519 -11.53 25.01 -23.40
N SER A 520 -12.62 24.44 -23.92
CA SER A 520 -13.39 25.03 -25.03
C SER A 520 -13.99 26.39 -24.68
N ARG A 521 -14.39 26.59 -23.42
CA ARG A 521 -14.91 27.85 -22.84
C ARG A 521 -13.83 28.72 -22.19
N THR A 522 -12.59 28.65 -22.66
CA THR A 522 -11.48 29.38 -22.02
C THR A 522 -11.78 30.87 -21.91
N ASP A 523 -12.25 31.52 -22.97
CA ASP A 523 -12.49 32.98 -22.94
C ASP A 523 -13.53 33.36 -21.87
N GLU A 524 -14.62 32.61 -21.76
CA GLU A 524 -15.63 32.83 -20.72
C GLU A 524 -15.07 32.66 -19.29
N ILE A 525 -14.17 31.68 -19.09
CA ILE A 525 -13.51 31.44 -17.80
C ILE A 525 -12.67 32.63 -17.39
N TYR A 526 -11.89 33.19 -18.32
CA TYR A 526 -11.06 34.36 -18.02
C TYR A 526 -11.90 35.63 -17.84
N ASP A 527 -13.00 35.78 -18.57
CA ASP A 527 -13.95 36.88 -18.36
C ASP A 527 -14.57 36.83 -16.95
N GLU A 528 -14.94 35.65 -16.45
CA GLU A 528 -15.46 35.50 -15.08
C GLU A 528 -14.36 35.70 -14.03
N LEU A 529 -13.12 35.26 -14.29
CA LEU A 529 -11.97 35.57 -13.43
C LEU A 529 -11.73 37.07 -13.27
N ASP A 530 -11.86 37.84 -14.37
CA ASP A 530 -11.70 39.29 -14.35
C ASP A 530 -12.83 39.96 -13.55
N ARG A 531 -14.05 39.41 -13.57
CA ARG A 531 -15.16 39.89 -12.71
C ARG A 531 -14.90 39.60 -11.25
N ILE A 532 -14.50 38.36 -10.91
CA ILE A 532 -14.15 37.97 -9.54
C ILE A 532 -13.01 38.82 -9.01
N GLU A 533 -12.00 39.14 -9.82
CA GLU A 533 -10.90 40.01 -9.42
C GLU A 533 -11.37 41.42 -9.06
N LYS A 534 -12.27 42.01 -9.85
CA LYS A 534 -12.85 43.33 -9.53
C LYS A 534 -13.61 43.29 -8.21
N GLU A 535 -14.46 42.29 -8.01
CA GLU A 535 -15.20 42.11 -6.76
C GLU A 535 -14.28 41.95 -5.55
N LEU A 536 -13.21 41.16 -5.69
CA LEU A 536 -12.19 40.97 -4.67
C LEU A 536 -11.52 42.30 -4.29
N ILE A 537 -11.12 43.10 -5.29
CA ILE A 537 -10.48 44.42 -5.07
C ILE A 537 -11.44 45.39 -4.37
N GLU A 538 -12.70 45.46 -4.82
CA GLU A 538 -13.74 46.31 -4.23
C GLU A 538 -14.00 45.98 -2.75
N HIS A 539 -13.87 44.70 -2.38
CA HIS A 539 -14.03 44.22 -1.01
C HIS A 539 -12.70 44.14 -0.22
N GLY A 540 -11.63 44.74 -0.74
CA GLY A 540 -10.39 44.96 0.00
C GLY A 540 -9.38 43.80 -0.04
N HIS A 541 -9.51 42.83 -0.95
CA HIS A 541 -8.49 41.80 -1.16
C HIS A 541 -7.19 42.45 -1.63
N LYS A 542 -6.09 42.09 -0.97
CA LYS A 542 -4.74 42.52 -1.36
C LYS A 542 -3.98 41.30 -1.87
N PHE A 543 -3.64 41.33 -3.16
CA PHE A 543 -2.88 40.26 -3.79
C PHE A 543 -1.50 40.14 -3.16
N ASP A 544 -1.23 38.97 -2.58
CA ASP A 544 0.02 38.72 -1.85
C ASP A 544 1.12 38.23 -2.80
N ALA A 545 2.00 39.16 -3.15
CA ALA A 545 3.09 38.92 -4.07
C ALA A 545 4.12 37.91 -3.51
N SER A 546 4.18 37.64 -2.20
CA SER A 546 5.10 36.66 -1.61
C SER A 546 4.87 35.23 -2.12
N TRP A 547 3.67 34.93 -2.62
CA TRP A 547 3.32 33.63 -3.20
C TRP A 547 3.77 33.46 -4.66
N ILE A 548 4.33 34.52 -5.26
CA ILE A 548 4.80 34.53 -6.64
C ILE A 548 6.27 34.87 -6.66
N THR A 549 7.06 34.05 -7.34
CA THR A 549 8.48 34.31 -7.54
C THR A 549 8.65 35.55 -8.43
N ARG A 550 9.51 36.51 -8.06
CA ARG A 550 9.66 37.77 -8.81
C ARG A 550 9.94 37.61 -10.30
N GLU A 551 10.60 36.53 -10.72
CA GLU A 551 10.83 36.17 -12.13
C GLU A 551 9.52 36.04 -12.94
N MET A 552 8.45 35.56 -12.33
CA MET A 552 7.14 35.43 -12.98
C MET A 552 6.49 36.80 -13.25
N ARG A 553 6.95 37.86 -12.57
CA ARG A 553 6.41 39.23 -12.69
C ARG A 553 7.02 40.03 -13.83
N THR A 554 7.93 39.45 -14.61
CA THR A 554 8.68 40.15 -15.65
C THR A 554 7.78 40.76 -16.73
N ASN A 555 6.64 40.12 -17.04
CA ASN A 555 5.71 40.56 -18.09
C ASN A 555 4.23 40.61 -17.67
N GLU A 556 3.91 40.32 -16.41
CA GLU A 556 2.53 40.20 -15.93
C GLU A 556 2.36 40.79 -14.52
N THR A 557 1.16 41.27 -14.21
CA THR A 557 0.84 41.78 -12.87
C THR A 557 0.73 40.63 -11.85
N VAL A 558 1.00 40.94 -10.58
CA VAL A 558 0.83 40.00 -9.46
C VAL A 558 -0.59 39.44 -9.43
N ALA A 559 -1.59 40.29 -9.67
CA ALA A 559 -2.99 39.90 -9.72
C ALA A 559 -3.26 38.90 -10.85
N SER A 560 -2.81 39.18 -12.08
CA SER A 560 -3.01 38.30 -13.24
C SER A 560 -2.44 36.88 -13.01
N ILE A 561 -1.25 36.78 -12.45
CA ILE A 561 -0.61 35.48 -12.17
C ILE A 561 -1.41 34.70 -11.12
N LEU A 562 -1.74 35.33 -9.97
CA LEU A 562 -2.50 34.66 -8.90
C LEU A 562 -3.91 34.30 -9.34
N ASN A 563 -4.53 35.14 -10.17
CA ASN A 563 -5.87 34.91 -10.67
C ASN A 563 -5.93 33.69 -11.62
N SER A 564 -4.81 33.40 -12.29
CA SER A 564 -4.64 32.24 -13.17
C SER A 564 -4.29 30.92 -12.46
N HIS A 565 -4.32 30.88 -11.12
CA HIS A 565 -4.14 29.62 -10.38
C HIS A 565 -5.28 28.62 -10.67
N SER A 566 -4.94 27.33 -10.63
CA SER A 566 -5.86 26.23 -10.99
C SER A 566 -7.15 26.23 -10.19
N GLU A 567 -7.08 26.58 -8.90
CA GLU A 567 -8.19 26.63 -7.96
C GLU A 567 -9.19 27.72 -8.36
N ARG A 568 -8.69 28.87 -8.82
CA ARG A 568 -9.52 30.00 -9.25
C ARG A 568 -10.14 29.73 -10.62
N LEU A 569 -9.40 29.11 -11.54
CA LEU A 569 -9.94 28.65 -12.83
C LEU A 569 -11.10 27.66 -12.64
N ALA A 570 -10.93 26.69 -11.74
CA ALA A 570 -11.97 25.72 -11.39
C ALA A 570 -13.20 26.40 -10.78
N LEU A 571 -12.99 27.39 -9.91
CA LEU A 571 -14.05 28.16 -9.27
C LEU A 571 -14.84 29.02 -10.28
N ALA A 572 -14.13 29.75 -11.15
CA ALA A 572 -14.74 30.56 -12.22
C ALA A 572 -15.58 29.70 -13.17
N TYR A 573 -15.05 28.55 -13.59
CA TYR A 573 -15.82 27.58 -14.37
C TYR A 573 -17.11 27.13 -13.66
N HIS A 574 -17.05 26.91 -12.34
CA HIS A 574 -18.22 26.53 -11.56
C HIS A 574 -19.29 27.62 -11.59
N PHE A 575 -18.93 28.90 -11.41
CA PHE A 575 -19.87 30.02 -11.46
C PHE A 575 -20.49 30.21 -12.84
N ILE A 576 -19.72 29.98 -13.92
CA ILE A 576 -20.23 30.04 -15.29
C ILE A 576 -21.31 28.98 -15.53
N GLN A 577 -21.09 27.76 -15.02
CA GLN A 577 -22.03 26.66 -15.19
C GLN A 577 -23.21 26.73 -14.22
N ARG A 578 -23.00 27.31 -13.03
CA ARG A 578 -23.98 27.46 -11.96
C ARG A 578 -23.83 28.85 -11.34
N PRO A 579 -24.60 29.85 -11.82
CA PRO A 579 -24.46 31.24 -11.36
C PRO A 579 -24.75 31.45 -9.86
N VAL A 580 -25.62 30.62 -9.27
CA VAL A 580 -25.98 30.69 -7.84
C VAL A 580 -25.81 29.30 -7.20
N PRO A 581 -24.57 28.85 -6.97
CA PRO A 581 -24.31 27.55 -6.39
C PRO A 581 -24.49 27.62 -4.87
N SER A 582 -25.23 26.67 -4.29
CA SER A 582 -25.30 26.57 -2.82
C SER A 582 -24.00 26.05 -2.20
N ARG A 583 -23.28 25.20 -2.94
CA ARG A 583 -22.03 24.56 -2.50
C ARG A 583 -21.13 24.21 -3.68
N ILE A 584 -19.84 24.50 -3.56
CA ILE A 584 -18.79 24.20 -4.56
C ILE A 584 -17.76 23.28 -3.93
N GLN A 585 -17.30 22.26 -4.67
CA GLN A 585 -16.24 21.36 -4.24
C GLN A 585 -15.10 21.35 -5.25
N ILE A 586 -13.90 21.68 -4.78
CA ILE A 586 -12.65 21.67 -5.56
C ILE A 586 -11.64 20.77 -4.84
N VAL A 587 -10.91 19.99 -5.62
CA VAL A 587 -9.85 19.12 -5.13
C VAL A 587 -8.54 19.57 -5.76
N ASN A 588 -7.50 19.76 -4.96
CA ASN A 588 -6.17 20.16 -5.38
C ASN A 588 -5.15 19.07 -5.00
N ASN A 589 -4.19 18.78 -5.87
CA ASN A 589 -3.09 17.87 -5.54
C ASN A 589 -2.03 18.54 -4.65
N LEU A 590 -1.92 19.86 -4.70
CA LEU A 590 -0.99 20.63 -3.88
C LEU A 590 -1.73 21.34 -2.73
N ARG A 591 -0.96 21.83 -1.76
CA ARG A 591 -1.48 22.74 -0.73
C ARG A 591 -1.94 24.04 -1.41
N ILE A 592 -3.17 24.50 -1.11
CA ILE A 592 -3.64 25.81 -1.57
C ILE A 592 -2.67 26.90 -1.11
N CYS A 593 -2.38 27.93 -1.91
CA CYS A 593 -1.52 29.04 -1.49
C CYS A 593 -2.27 30.04 -0.58
N GLY A 594 -1.53 30.85 0.19
CA GLY A 594 -2.12 31.80 1.12
C GLY A 594 -3.01 32.86 0.45
N ASP A 595 -2.63 33.34 -0.73
CA ASP A 595 -3.44 34.28 -1.49
C ASP A 595 -4.75 33.67 -2.00
N CYS A 596 -4.72 32.48 -2.61
CA CYS A 596 -5.93 31.76 -3.04
C CYS A 596 -6.84 31.47 -1.84
N HIS A 597 -6.28 31.06 -0.70
CA HIS A 597 -7.03 30.86 0.53
C HIS A 597 -7.75 32.15 0.97
N GLY A 598 -7.04 33.30 1.00
CA GLY A 598 -7.61 34.60 1.34
C GLY A 598 -8.70 35.06 0.37
N ALA A 599 -8.46 34.91 -0.93
CA ALA A 599 -9.40 35.27 -1.98
C ALA A 599 -10.68 34.42 -1.92
N ILE A 600 -10.55 33.11 -1.81
CA ILE A 600 -11.70 32.18 -1.79
C ILE A 600 -12.52 32.36 -0.52
N LYS A 601 -11.86 32.66 0.60
CA LYS A 601 -12.54 33.11 1.81
C LYS A 601 -13.43 34.32 1.51
N LEU A 602 -12.90 35.38 0.90
CA LEU A 602 -13.68 36.56 0.58
C LEU A 602 -14.80 36.27 -0.44
N ILE A 603 -14.54 35.45 -1.46
CA ILE A 603 -15.53 35.02 -2.46
C ILE A 603 -16.70 34.29 -1.81
N SER A 604 -16.47 33.43 -0.82
CA SER A 604 -17.54 32.72 -0.10
C SER A 604 -18.54 33.68 0.56
N ARG A 605 -18.08 34.88 0.97
CA ARG A 605 -18.96 35.94 1.50
C ARG A 605 -19.65 36.71 0.38
N ILE A 606 -18.89 37.18 -0.62
CA ILE A 606 -19.41 38.00 -1.72
C ILE A 606 -20.51 37.26 -2.49
N ARG A 607 -20.29 35.98 -2.77
CA ARG A 607 -21.17 35.14 -3.58
C ARG A 607 -22.12 34.27 -2.74
N GLU A 608 -22.15 34.46 -1.42
CA GLU A 608 -23.04 33.77 -0.47
C GLU A 608 -23.10 32.24 -0.68
N CYS A 609 -21.94 31.60 -0.87
CA CYS A 609 -21.86 30.18 -1.17
C CYS A 609 -20.83 29.47 -0.28
N GLU A 610 -21.11 28.20 0.04
CA GLU A 610 -20.14 27.34 0.71
C GLU A 610 -19.13 26.82 -0.34
N ILE A 611 -17.83 27.04 -0.10
CA ILE A 611 -16.76 26.55 -0.98
C ILE A 611 -15.90 25.60 -0.18
N ILE A 612 -15.76 24.37 -0.68
CA ILE A 612 -14.93 23.33 -0.06
C ILE A 612 -13.74 23.07 -0.95
N ILE A 613 -12.55 23.22 -0.38
CA ILE A 613 -11.30 22.91 -1.07
C ILE A 613 -10.56 21.85 -0.29
N ARG A 614 -10.43 20.66 -0.88
CA ARG A 614 -9.52 19.63 -0.39
C ARG A 614 -8.16 19.86 -1.01
N ASP A 615 -7.17 20.18 -0.21
CA ASP A 615 -5.78 20.27 -0.64
C ASP A 615 -5.00 19.00 -0.25
N ALA A 616 -3.68 18.99 -0.49
CA ALA A 616 -2.81 17.84 -0.18
C ALA A 616 -2.86 17.39 1.30
N ASN A 617 -3.15 18.30 2.23
CA ASN A 617 -2.98 18.11 3.66
C ASN A 617 -4.31 18.10 4.44
N ARG A 618 -5.30 18.89 4.01
CA ARG A 618 -6.55 19.10 4.74
C ARG A 618 -7.69 19.59 3.84
N ILE A 619 -8.86 19.73 4.47
CA ILE A 619 -10.08 20.23 3.84
C ILE A 619 -10.40 21.59 4.45
N HIS A 620 -10.49 22.59 3.57
CA HIS A 620 -10.88 23.95 3.91
C HIS A 620 -12.36 24.12 3.59
N HIS A 621 -13.14 24.48 4.60
CA HIS A 621 -14.54 24.85 4.45
C HIS A 621 -14.65 26.36 4.53
N PHE A 622 -14.89 27.02 3.40
CA PHE A 622 -15.07 28.45 3.29
C PHE A 622 -16.56 28.79 3.31
N SER A 623 -16.96 29.61 4.28
CA SER A 623 -18.34 30.08 4.41
C SER A 623 -18.35 31.43 5.11
N ASP A 624 -19.12 32.38 4.59
CA ASP A 624 -19.28 33.74 5.14
C ASP A 624 -17.94 34.43 5.46
N GLY A 625 -16.95 34.27 4.59
CA GLY A 625 -15.65 34.94 4.78
C GLY A 625 -14.82 34.35 5.92
N LYS A 626 -15.12 33.12 6.34
CA LYS A 626 -14.34 32.34 7.31
C LYS A 626 -13.90 31.03 6.69
N CYS A 627 -12.84 30.44 7.24
CA CYS A 627 -12.37 29.11 6.86
C CYS A 627 -12.31 28.21 8.10
N SER A 628 -12.64 26.92 7.97
CA SER A 628 -12.52 25.91 9.05
C SER A 628 -11.12 25.81 9.67
N CYS A 629 -10.07 26.26 8.97
CA CYS A 629 -8.71 26.26 9.52
C CYS A 629 -8.38 27.47 10.41
N ASN A 630 -9.32 28.43 10.60
CA ASN A 630 -9.11 29.65 11.39
C ASN A 630 -7.87 30.47 10.99
N ASP A 631 -7.53 30.49 9.70
CA ASP A 631 -6.32 31.12 9.16
C ASP A 631 -5.01 30.58 9.77
N HIS A 632 -5.07 29.42 10.44
CA HIS A 632 -3.89 28.69 10.86
C HIS A 632 -3.34 27.95 9.65
N PHE A 633 -2.49 28.64 8.90
CA PHE A 633 -1.86 28.25 7.62
C PHE A 633 -0.34 27.69 7.67
#